data_AF-A0A2M9JH49-F1
#
_entry.id   AF-A0A2M9JH49-F1
#
_cell.length_a   1.000
_cell.length_b   1.000
_cell.length_c   1.000
_cell.angle_alpha   90.00
_cell.angle_beta   90.00
_cell.angle_gamma   90.00
#
_symmetry.space_group_name_H-M   'P 1'
#
loop_
_entity.id
_entity.type
_entity.pdbx_description
1 polymer ?
#
loop_
_entity_poly.entity_id
_entity_poly.type
_entity_poly.pdbx_seq_one_letter_code
_entity_poly.pdbx_strand_id
1 'polypeptide(L)'
;MIENPWTVAHQAVEARNFEELSRLLDAGVDPNEVCCGQTLLVHAIELEGDSAAQSREPMNSALTAILLAYGADPELTTPGTDTPLELATFYDHEMAQRLLARYLRI
;
A
#
# COMPACT_ATOMS: atom_id res chain seq x y z
N MET A 1 -0.36 14.88 -24.58
CA MET A 1 -0.79 13.78 -23.69
C MET A 1 -0.40 14.21 -22.29
N ILE A 2 -1.32 14.18 -21.33
CA ILE A 2 -0.95 14.43 -19.92
C ILE A 2 -0.36 13.11 -19.44
N GLU A 3 0.91 13.12 -19.06
CA GLU A 3 1.55 11.94 -18.45
C GLU A 3 0.91 11.69 -17.07
N ASN A 4 0.69 10.41 -16.75
CA ASN A 4 0.15 10.03 -15.44
C ASN A 4 1.16 10.44 -14.37
N PRO A 5 0.77 11.22 -13.34
CA PRO A 5 1.71 11.66 -12.31
C PRO A 5 2.26 10.52 -11.43
N TRP A 6 1.58 9.36 -11.41
CA TRP A 6 1.99 8.19 -10.65
C TRP A 6 3.08 7.39 -11.37
N THR A 7 4.03 6.81 -10.62
CA THR A 7 4.96 5.80 -11.15
C THR A 7 4.20 4.56 -11.62
N VAL A 8 4.86 3.69 -12.39
CA VAL A 8 4.22 2.46 -12.91
C VAL A 8 3.80 1.50 -11.79
N ALA A 9 4.50 1.43 -10.66
CA ALA A 9 4.09 0.56 -9.55
C ALA A 9 2.94 1.18 -8.75
N HIS A 10 2.93 2.51 -8.55
CA HIS A 10 1.74 3.17 -8.01
C HIS A 10 0.51 3.03 -8.92
N GLN A 11 0.68 3.06 -10.25
CA GLN A 11 -0.42 2.77 -11.18
C GLN A 11 -0.92 1.32 -11.03
N ALA A 12 -0.03 0.35 -10.79
CA ALA A 12 -0.42 -1.03 -10.53
C ALA A 12 -1.18 -1.18 -9.20
N VAL A 13 -0.77 -0.44 -8.15
CA VAL A 13 -1.50 -0.34 -6.87
C VAL A 13 -2.90 0.22 -7.12
N GLU A 14 -3.02 1.40 -7.75
CA GLU A 14 -4.30 2.07 -8.05
C GLU A 14 -5.24 1.16 -8.84
N ALA A 15 -4.71 0.43 -9.83
CA ALA A 15 -5.48 -0.49 -10.65
C ALA A 15 -5.81 -1.83 -9.97
N ARG A 16 -5.37 -2.05 -8.70
CA ARG A 16 -5.44 -3.33 -7.99
C ARG A 16 -4.85 -4.50 -8.78
N ASN A 17 -3.82 -4.23 -9.58
CA ASN A 17 -3.20 -5.21 -10.46
C ASN A 17 -2.07 -5.93 -9.73
N PHE A 18 -2.44 -6.96 -8.97
CA PHE A 18 -1.51 -7.75 -8.14
C PHE A 18 -0.39 -8.40 -8.94
N GLU A 19 -0.69 -8.89 -10.15
CA GLU A 19 0.26 -9.55 -11.03
C GLU A 19 1.30 -8.57 -11.54
N GLU A 20 0.86 -7.41 -12.04
CA GLU A 20 1.77 -6.38 -12.53
C GLU A 20 2.59 -5.77 -11.39
N LEU A 21 1.99 -5.53 -10.23
CA LEU A 21 2.73 -5.05 -9.07
C LEU A 21 3.84 -6.04 -8.68
N SER A 22 3.52 -7.34 -8.59
CA SER A 22 4.51 -8.38 -8.26
C SER A 22 5.61 -8.45 -9.33
N ARG A 23 5.24 -8.38 -10.62
CA ARG A 23 6.19 -8.38 -11.74
C ARG A 23 7.15 -7.18 -11.69
N LEU A 24 6.66 -6.00 -11.31
CA LEU A 24 7.46 -4.79 -11.17
C LEU A 24 8.43 -4.91 -9.98
N LEU A 25 7.97 -5.43 -8.85
CA LEU A 25 8.80 -5.67 -7.66
C LEU A 25 9.88 -6.73 -7.95
N ASP A 26 9.53 -7.82 -8.63
CA ASP A 26 10.49 -8.84 -9.11
C ASP A 26 11.54 -8.26 -10.06
N ALA A 27 11.17 -7.23 -10.85
CA ALA A 27 12.09 -6.52 -11.74
C ALA A 27 13.01 -5.53 -10.99
N GLY A 28 12.89 -5.41 -9.66
CA GLY A 28 13.72 -4.57 -8.82
C GLY A 28 13.20 -3.15 -8.61
N VAL A 29 11.91 -2.89 -8.85
CA VAL A 29 11.28 -1.66 -8.34
C VAL A 29 11.42 -1.63 -6.82
N ASP A 30 11.81 -0.48 -6.27
CA ASP A 30 11.94 -0.30 -4.84
C ASP A 30 10.55 -0.38 -4.18
N PRO A 31 10.28 -1.35 -3.27
CA PRO A 31 9.01 -1.44 -2.56
C PRO A 31 8.74 -0.21 -1.66
N ASN A 32 9.78 0.59 -1.38
CA ASN A 32 9.71 1.82 -0.60
C ASN A 32 9.67 3.09 -1.47
N GLU A 33 9.48 2.97 -2.79
CA GLU A 33 9.40 4.16 -3.64
C GLU A 33 8.28 5.10 -3.17
N VAL A 34 8.53 6.39 -3.33
CA VAL A 34 7.59 7.44 -2.98
C VAL A 34 7.16 8.17 -4.24
N CYS A 35 5.85 8.21 -4.49
CA CYS A 35 5.25 8.98 -5.57
C CYS A 35 4.06 9.77 -5.02
N CYS A 36 3.86 10.99 -5.52
CA CYS A 36 2.74 11.86 -5.11
C CYS A 36 2.61 12.05 -3.58
N GLY A 37 3.71 11.92 -2.83
CA GLY A 37 3.70 12.05 -1.37
C GLY A 37 3.22 10.81 -0.63
N GLN A 38 3.27 9.62 -1.24
CA GLN A 38 2.95 8.36 -0.56
C GLN A 38 3.98 7.30 -0.91
N THR A 39 4.28 6.42 0.05
CA THR A 39 4.94 5.15 -0.27
C THR A 39 3.94 4.22 -0.97
N LEU A 40 4.43 3.20 -1.67
CA LEU A 40 3.56 2.14 -2.19
C LEU A 40 2.70 1.51 -1.08
N LEU A 41 3.27 1.29 0.11
CA LEU A 41 2.56 0.66 1.22
C LEU A 41 1.43 1.54 1.77
N VAL A 42 1.68 2.84 1.95
CA VAL A 42 0.64 3.80 2.38
C VAL A 42 -0.47 3.86 1.34
N HIS A 43 -0.13 3.98 0.06
CA HIS A 43 -1.10 4.02 -1.03
C HIS A 43 -1.97 2.75 -1.08
N ALA A 44 -1.38 1.57 -0.88
CA ALA A 44 -2.12 0.31 -0.85
C ALA A 44 -3.14 0.24 0.30
N ILE A 45 -2.75 0.65 1.52
CA ILE A 45 -3.64 0.64 2.69
C ILE A 45 -4.80 1.62 2.49
N GLU A 46 -4.50 2.83 2.01
CA GLU A 46 -5.52 3.85 1.71
C GLU A 46 -6.52 3.33 0.66
N LEU A 47 -6.03 2.84 -0.47
CA LEU A 47 -6.87 2.33 -1.55
C LEU A 47 -7.77 1.17 -1.08
N GLU A 48 -7.22 0.22 -0.31
CA GLU A 48 -7.97 -0.91 0.24
C GLU A 48 -9.08 -0.44 1.19
N GLY A 49 -8.77 0.51 2.08
CA GLY A 49 -9.71 1.10 3.02
C GLY A 49 -10.80 1.93 2.35
N ASP A 50 -10.43 2.85 1.47
CA ASP A 50 -11.35 3.70 0.71
C ASP A 50 -12.29 2.87 -0.16
N SER A 51 -11.75 1.86 -0.85
CA SER A 51 -12.57 0.95 -1.67
C SER A 51 -13.62 0.24 -0.83
N ALA A 52 -13.26 -0.27 0.35
CA ALA A 52 -14.18 -0.96 1.25
C ALA A 52 -15.27 0.00 1.79
N ALA A 53 -14.87 1.21 2.18
CA ALA A 53 -15.78 2.24 2.68
C ALA A 53 -16.82 2.67 1.61
N GLN A 54 -16.43 2.72 0.34
CA GLN A 54 -17.29 3.17 -0.76
C GLN A 54 -18.18 2.06 -1.34
N SER A 55 -17.68 0.82 -1.41
CA SER A 55 -18.36 -0.29 -2.10
C SER A 55 -19.20 -1.20 -1.18
N ARG A 56 -18.97 -1.16 0.13
CA ARG A 56 -19.49 -2.15 1.11
C ARG A 56 -19.04 -3.59 0.84
N GLU A 57 -18.06 -3.79 -0.03
CA GLU A 57 -17.41 -5.09 -0.21
C GLU A 57 -16.46 -5.37 0.98
N PRO A 58 -16.18 -6.65 1.28
CA PRO A 58 -15.18 -6.99 2.28
C PRO A 58 -13.82 -6.34 1.95
N MET A 59 -13.20 -5.77 2.98
CA MET A 59 -11.89 -5.15 2.84
C MET A 59 -10.82 -6.21 2.51
N ASN A 60 -10.03 -5.94 1.46
CA ASN A 60 -8.94 -6.78 0.98
C ASN A 60 -7.60 -6.26 1.55
N SER A 61 -6.60 -7.13 1.74
CA SER A 61 -5.23 -6.79 2.16
C SER A 61 -4.16 -7.27 1.18
N ALA A 62 -4.52 -7.69 -0.03
CA ALA A 62 -3.61 -8.33 -0.95
C ALA A 62 -2.45 -7.41 -1.38
N LEU A 63 -2.70 -6.12 -1.63
CA LEU A 63 -1.63 -5.18 -2.00
C LEU A 63 -0.70 -4.95 -0.81
N THR A 64 -1.29 -4.73 0.37
CA THR A 64 -0.56 -4.60 1.63
C THR A 64 0.33 -5.82 1.89
N ALA A 65 -0.20 -7.03 1.72
CA ALA A 65 0.54 -8.27 1.92
C ALA A 65 1.68 -8.46 0.91
N ILE A 66 1.44 -8.15 -0.37
CA ILE A 66 2.48 -8.21 -1.42
C ILE A 66 3.63 -7.26 -1.05
N LEU A 67 3.34 -5.98 -0.81
CA LEU A 67 4.38 -4.99 -0.54
C LEU A 67 5.23 -5.33 0.68
N LEU A 68 4.60 -5.77 1.78
CA LEU A 68 5.33 -6.24 2.96
C LEU A 68 6.20 -7.47 2.66
N ALA A 69 5.69 -8.42 1.86
CA ALA A 69 6.45 -9.62 1.48
C ALA A 69 7.70 -9.28 0.63
N TYR A 70 7.64 -8.21 -0.16
CA TYR A 70 8.77 -7.69 -0.93
C TYR A 70 9.68 -6.74 -0.14
N GLY A 71 9.39 -6.48 1.14
CA GLY A 71 10.25 -5.70 2.02
C GLY A 71 9.94 -4.20 2.07
N ALA A 72 8.70 -3.81 1.77
CA ALA A 72 8.24 -2.47 2.12
C ALA A 72 8.39 -2.25 3.64
N ASP A 73 8.94 -1.11 4.00
CA ASP A 73 9.20 -0.70 5.38
C ASP A 73 7.87 -0.26 6.03
N PRO A 74 7.38 -0.99 7.05
CA PRO A 74 6.12 -0.69 7.72
C PRO A 74 6.16 0.58 8.58
N GLU A 75 7.34 1.18 8.81
CA GLU A 75 7.51 2.42 9.55
C GLU A 75 7.74 3.63 8.63
N LEU A 76 7.98 3.40 7.33
CA LEU A 76 8.31 4.47 6.40
C LEU A 76 7.09 5.35 6.11
N THR A 77 7.23 6.63 6.43
CA THR A 77 6.24 7.68 6.18
C THR A 77 6.81 8.77 5.31
N THR A 78 5.91 9.57 4.74
CA THR A 78 6.27 10.83 4.11
C THR A 78 5.95 12.00 5.04
N PRO A 79 6.58 13.18 4.86
CA PRO A 79 6.35 14.30 5.76
C PRO A 79 4.88 14.72 5.83
N GLY A 80 4.29 14.65 7.02
CA GLY A 80 2.91 15.07 7.27
C GLY A 80 1.84 14.02 6.99
N THR A 81 2.22 12.76 6.72
CA THR A 81 1.28 11.64 6.60
C THR A 81 1.29 10.77 7.86
N ASP A 82 0.17 10.09 8.12
CA ASP A 82 0.09 9.06 9.16
C ASP A 82 1.07 7.91 8.88
N THR A 83 1.44 7.18 9.94
CA THR A 83 2.13 5.90 9.78
C THR A 83 1.22 4.87 9.10
N PRO A 84 1.78 3.85 8.42
CA PRO A 84 0.98 2.76 7.88
C PRO A 84 0.03 2.13 8.90
N LEU A 85 0.46 2.01 10.17
CA LEU A 85 -0.36 1.44 11.24
C LEU A 85 -1.48 2.37 11.71
N GLU A 86 -1.20 3.68 11.83
CA GLU A 86 -2.23 4.67 12.15
C GLU A 86 -3.30 4.73 11.04
N LEU A 87 -2.88 4.69 9.77
CA LEU A 87 -3.80 4.67 8.64
C LEU A 87 -4.64 3.38 8.61
N ALA A 88 -4.03 2.22 8.82
CA ALA A 88 -4.75 0.94 8.93
C ALA A 88 -5.74 0.95 10.12
N THR A 89 -5.44 1.68 11.18
CA THR A 89 -6.35 1.88 12.32
C THR A 89 -7.52 2.79 11.96
N PHE A 90 -7.26 3.90 11.25
CA PHE A 90 -8.28 4.82 10.80
C PHE A 90 -9.37 4.15 9.94
N TYR A 91 -8.97 3.23 9.05
CA TYR A 91 -9.89 2.47 8.19
C TYR A 91 -10.51 1.23 8.84
N ASP A 92 -10.18 0.91 10.10
CA ASP A 92 -10.53 -0.38 10.74
C ASP A 92 -10.05 -1.59 9.91
N HIS A 93 -8.86 -1.46 9.29
CA HIS A 93 -8.24 -2.45 8.42
C HIS A 93 -7.55 -3.55 9.23
N GLU A 94 -8.36 -4.39 9.87
CA GLU A 94 -7.89 -5.40 10.83
C GLU A 94 -6.75 -6.28 10.30
N MET A 95 -6.82 -6.69 9.04
CA MET A 95 -5.81 -7.57 8.46
C MET A 95 -4.51 -6.80 8.15
N ALA A 96 -4.59 -5.57 7.65
CA ALA A 96 -3.41 -4.71 7.51
C ALA A 96 -2.76 -4.44 8.87
N GLN A 97 -3.54 -4.14 9.92
CA GLN A 97 -3.03 -3.96 11.29
C GLN A 97 -2.27 -5.19 11.78
N ARG A 98 -2.82 -6.41 11.58
CA ARG A 98 -2.17 -7.67 11.96
C ARG A 98 -0.88 -7.92 11.18
N LEU A 99 -0.88 -7.64 9.88
CA LEU A 99 0.32 -7.77 9.04
C LEU A 99 1.40 -6.81 9.53
N LEU A 100 1.09 -5.52 9.67
CA LEU A 100 2.02 -4.50 10.15
C LEU A 100 2.58 -4.86 11.53
N ALA A 101 1.73 -5.22 12.50
CA ALA A 101 2.16 -5.64 13.83
C ALA A 101 3.16 -6.80 13.78
N ARG A 102 2.96 -7.76 12.87
CA ARG A 102 3.89 -8.88 12.67
C ARG A 102 5.26 -8.44 12.15
N TYR A 103 5.31 -7.50 11.22
CA TYR A 103 6.59 -6.98 10.70
C TYR A 103 7.29 -6.04 11.71
N LEU A 104 6.51 -5.27 12.47
CA LEU A 104 6.97 -4.38 13.55
C LEU A 104 7.37 -5.14 14.83
N ARG A 105 6.95 -6.40 14.97
CA ARG A 105 7.15 -7.26 16.15
C ARG A 105 6.50 -6.70 17.42
N ILE A 106 5.29 -6.15 17.28
CA ILE A 106 4.46 -5.62 18.38
C ILE A 106 3.16 -6.39 18.54
#